data_AF-A0A3B0RDM1-F1
#
_entry.id   AF-A0A3B0RDM1-F1
#
_cell.length_a   1.000
_cell.length_b   1.000
_cell.length_c   1.000
_cell.angle_alpha   90.00
_cell.angle_beta   90.00
_cell.angle_gamma   90.00
#
_symmetry.space_group_name_H-M   'P 1'
#
loop_
_entity.id
_entity.type
_entity.pdbx_description
1 polymer ?
#
loop_
_entity_poly.entity_id
_entity_poly.type
_entity_poly.pdbx_seq_one_letter_code
_entity_poly.pdbx_strand_id
1 'polypeptide(L)'
;MKKNIILIVCIFAFLNILAQNDSDAKQLLDNVSKTMSSYDNVSINFEYVLNNKTEDVRQELNGDVVLQGDKYVVNLFGSTQMYDGSKTYTI
;
A
#
# COMPACT_ATOMS: atom_id res chain seq x y z
N MET A 1 37.91 14.64 29.06
CA MET A 1 36.52 15.11 28.95
C MET A 1 35.96 14.97 27.53
N LYS A 2 36.61 15.49 26.48
CA LYS A 2 36.13 15.37 25.07
C LYS A 2 35.93 13.94 24.56
N LYS A 3 36.82 13.00 24.94
CA LYS A 3 36.73 11.56 24.59
C LYS A 3 35.49 10.87 25.19
N ASN A 4 35.06 11.29 26.38
CA ASN A 4 33.89 10.72 27.06
C ASN A 4 32.59 11.25 26.45
N ILE A 5 32.59 12.49 25.96
CA ILE A 5 31.43 13.09 25.24
C ILE A 5 31.19 12.38 23.91
N ILE A 6 32.26 12.09 23.15
CA ILE A 6 32.16 11.34 21.88
C ILE A 6 31.56 9.95 22.11
N LEU A 7 31.99 9.25 23.17
CA LEU A 7 31.46 7.93 23.51
C LEU A 7 29.96 7.97 23.83
N ILE A 8 29.53 8.99 24.59
CA ILE A 8 28.12 9.20 24.94
C ILE A 8 27.28 9.49 23.68
N VAL A 9 27.76 10.35 22.78
CA VAL A 9 27.07 10.65 21.51
C VAL A 9 26.95 9.40 20.64
N CYS A 10 28.00 8.58 20.55
CA CYS A 10 27.92 7.30 19.83
C CYS A 10 26.87 6.36 20.43
N ILE A 11 26.80 6.24 21.76
CA ILE A 11 25.79 5.42 22.43
C ILE A 11 24.37 5.91 22.13
N PHE A 12 24.12 7.23 22.19
CA PHE A 12 22.82 7.79 21.84
C PHE A 12 22.46 7.61 20.35
N ALA A 13 23.44 7.62 19.44
CA ALA A 13 23.20 7.32 18.03
C ALA A 13 22.77 5.86 17.81
N PHE A 14 23.33 4.89 18.55
CA PHE A 14 22.92 3.49 18.45
C PHE A 14 21.50 3.22 18.98
N LEU A 15 21.06 3.97 20.00
CA LEU A 15 19.70 3.85 20.54
C LEU A 15 18.61 4.28 19.53
N ASN A 16 18.93 5.22 18.62
CA ASN A 16 18.00 5.68 17.58
C ASN A 16 17.83 4.67 16.43
N ILE A 17 18.75 3.72 16.25
CA ILE A 17 18.66 2.69 15.21
C ILE A 17 17.66 1.59 15.61
N LEU A 18 17.55 1.30 16.91
CA LEU A 18 16.68 0.24 17.43
C LEU A 18 15.20 0.66 17.53
N ALA A 19 14.90 1.97 17.47
CA ALA A 19 13.54 2.50 17.61
C ALA A 19 12.79 2.71 16.29
N GLN A 20 13.40 2.44 15.14
CA GLN A 20 12.81 2.73 13.82
C GLN A 20 11.95 1.61 13.25
N ASN A 21 11.99 0.41 13.83
CA ASN A 21 11.27 -0.75 13.30
C ASN A 21 10.07 -1.08 14.18
N ASP A 22 8.88 -0.74 13.71
CA ASP A 22 7.63 -1.23 14.25
C ASP A 22 7.46 -2.71 13.81
N SER A 23 7.71 -3.62 14.75
CA SER A 23 7.60 -5.07 14.51
C SER A 23 6.20 -5.49 14.10
N ASP A 24 5.18 -4.83 14.65
CA ASP A 24 3.79 -5.21 14.49
C ASP A 24 3.28 -4.76 13.11
N ALA A 25 3.69 -3.57 12.68
CA ALA A 25 3.44 -3.08 11.32
C ALA A 25 4.09 -4.01 10.26
N LYS A 26 5.33 -4.45 10.51
CA LYS A 26 6.01 -5.41 9.61
C LYS A 26 5.28 -6.76 9.58
N GLN A 27 4.90 -7.27 10.73
CA GLN A 27 4.17 -8.53 10.81
C GLN A 27 2.82 -8.47 10.09
N LEU A 28 2.09 -7.36 10.22
CA LEU A 28 0.84 -7.15 9.50
C LEU A 28 1.05 -7.14 7.98
N LEU A 29 2.06 -6.41 7.50
CA LEU A 29 2.42 -6.39 6.08
C LEU A 29 2.78 -7.78 5.55
N ASP A 30 3.61 -8.52 6.28
CA ASP A 30 4.06 -9.87 5.90
C ASP A 30 2.86 -10.83 5.82
N ASN A 31 1.91 -10.74 6.76
CA ASN A 31 0.70 -11.57 6.77
C ASN A 31 -0.21 -11.26 5.57
N VAL A 32 -0.43 -9.97 5.25
CA VAL A 32 -1.25 -9.56 4.11
C VAL A 32 -0.59 -9.99 2.80
N SER A 33 0.71 -9.74 2.65
CA SER A 33 1.49 -10.10 1.46
C SER A 33 1.48 -11.61 1.22
N LYS A 34 1.71 -12.41 2.27
CA LYS A 34 1.65 -13.87 2.20
C LYS A 34 0.27 -14.36 1.78
N THR A 35 -0.78 -13.75 2.32
CA THR A 35 -2.16 -14.10 1.99
C THR A 35 -2.46 -13.80 0.53
N MET A 36 -2.17 -12.59 0.05
CA MET A 36 -2.43 -12.20 -1.34
C MET A 36 -1.61 -13.02 -2.34
N SER A 37 -0.32 -13.26 -2.05
CA SER A 37 0.56 -14.06 -2.90
C SER A 37 0.22 -15.56 -2.94
N SER A 38 -0.65 -16.04 -2.03
CA SER A 38 -1.07 -17.46 -2.02
C SER A 38 -2.12 -17.79 -3.08
N TYR A 39 -2.75 -16.78 -3.66
CA TYR A 39 -3.74 -16.95 -4.72
C TYR A 39 -3.12 -16.69 -6.09
N ASP A 40 -3.42 -17.57 -7.06
CA ASP A 40 -2.97 -17.38 -8.45
C ASP A 40 -3.69 -16.20 -9.12
N ASN A 41 -4.97 -16.01 -8.81
CA ASN A 41 -5.79 -14.90 -9.29
C ASN A 41 -6.71 -14.41 -8.17
N VAL A 42 -6.93 -13.11 -8.08
CA VAL A 42 -7.82 -12.48 -7.09
C VAL A 42 -8.85 -11.64 -7.81
N SER A 43 -10.13 -11.83 -7.50
CA SER A 43 -11.23 -11.00 -8.01
C SER A 43 -11.87 -10.26 -6.84
N ILE A 44 -12.04 -8.95 -6.97
CA ILE A 44 -12.60 -8.09 -5.92
C ILE A 44 -13.66 -7.21 -6.54
N ASN A 45 -14.86 -7.23 -5.96
CA ASN A 45 -15.91 -6.27 -6.27
C ASN A 45 -15.92 -5.21 -5.17
N PHE A 46 -16.02 -3.94 -5.54
CA PHE A 46 -15.94 -2.84 -4.58
C PHE A 46 -16.92 -1.72 -4.92
N GLU A 47 -17.21 -0.93 -3.89
CA GLU A 47 -17.97 0.32 -3.98
C GLU A 47 -17.03 1.47 -3.61
N TYR A 48 -16.95 2.46 -4.49
CA TYR A 48 -16.19 3.68 -4.30
C TYR A 48 -17.13 4.83 -3.96
N VAL A 49 -16.84 5.54 -2.86
CA VAL A 49 -17.61 6.70 -2.41
C VAL A 49 -16.71 7.93 -2.38
N LEU A 50 -16.91 8.86 -3.32
CA LEU A 50 -16.35 10.21 -3.24
C LEU A 50 -17.31 11.08 -2.43
N ASN A 51 -16.82 11.64 -1.32
CA ASN A 51 -17.59 12.54 -0.47
C ASN A 51 -16.79 13.81 -0.17
N ASN A 52 -17.02 14.86 -0.93
CA ASN A 52 -16.46 16.19 -0.71
C ASN A 52 -17.55 17.11 -0.15
N LYS A 53 -17.52 17.32 1.17
CA LYS A 53 -18.49 18.15 1.88
C LYS A 53 -18.39 19.65 1.55
N THR A 54 -17.20 20.13 1.20
CA THR A 54 -16.96 21.55 0.89
C THR A 54 -17.62 21.92 -0.44
N GLU A 55 -17.54 21.03 -1.42
CA GLU A 55 -18.10 21.23 -2.77
C GLU A 55 -19.52 20.64 -2.91
N ASP A 56 -20.12 20.13 -1.83
CA ASP A 56 -21.40 19.42 -1.82
C ASP A 56 -21.49 18.27 -2.84
N VAL A 57 -20.38 17.52 -3.01
CA VAL A 57 -20.29 16.39 -3.94
C VAL A 57 -20.30 15.08 -3.18
N ARG A 58 -21.31 14.24 -3.46
CA ARG A 58 -21.31 12.80 -3.11
C ARG A 58 -21.54 11.96 -4.36
N GLN A 59 -20.60 11.08 -4.66
CA GLN A 59 -20.69 10.15 -5.79
C GLN A 59 -20.37 8.73 -5.30
N GLU A 60 -21.17 7.77 -5.74
CA GLU A 60 -21.02 6.36 -5.42
C GLU A 60 -20.91 5.59 -6.75
N LEU A 61 -19.91 4.73 -6.84
CA LEU A 61 -19.58 4.01 -8.06
C LEU A 61 -19.18 2.59 -7.73
N ASN A 62 -19.74 1.63 -8.45
CA ASN A 62 -19.32 0.25 -8.36
C ASN A 62 -18.16 -0.01 -9.31
N GLY A 63 -17.25 -0.86 -8.90
CA GLY A 63 -16.13 -1.31 -9.71
C GLY A 63 -15.73 -2.73 -9.35
N ASP A 64 -14.87 -3.29 -10.17
CA ASP A 64 -14.27 -4.59 -9.94
C ASP A 64 -12.82 -4.59 -10.40
N VAL A 65 -12.02 -5.47 -9.80
CA VAL A 65 -10.63 -5.69 -10.19
C VAL A 65 -10.31 -7.17 -10.18
N VAL A 66 -9.59 -7.60 -11.20
CA VAL A 66 -8.98 -8.93 -11.29
C VAL A 66 -7.46 -8.77 -11.31
N LEU A 67 -6.78 -9.48 -10.43
CA LEU A 67 -5.33 -9.48 -10.26
C LEU A 67 -4.75 -10.85 -10.63
N GLN A 68 -3.61 -10.86 -11.30
CA GLN A 68 -2.80 -12.06 -11.54
C GLN A 68 -1.31 -11.70 -11.39
N GLY A 69 -0.72 -12.05 -10.24
CA GLY A 69 0.59 -11.53 -9.86
C GLY A 69 0.58 -10.00 -9.88
N ASP A 70 1.50 -9.41 -10.65
CA ASP A 70 1.58 -7.96 -10.80
C ASP A 70 0.61 -7.37 -11.84
N LYS A 71 -0.05 -8.21 -12.65
CA LYS A 71 -0.98 -7.77 -13.70
C LYS A 71 -2.36 -7.50 -13.14
N TYR A 72 -3.09 -6.58 -13.75
CA TYR A 72 -4.46 -6.29 -13.35
C TYR A 72 -5.37 -5.85 -14.49
N VAL A 73 -6.67 -6.05 -14.30
CA VAL A 73 -7.76 -5.41 -15.04
C VAL A 73 -8.69 -4.80 -14.00
N VAL A 74 -8.94 -3.49 -14.07
CA VAL A 74 -9.84 -2.78 -13.16
C VAL A 74 -10.89 -2.01 -13.94
N ASN A 75 -12.14 -2.19 -13.55
CA ASN A 75 -13.29 -1.44 -14.06
C ASN A 75 -13.68 -0.39 -13.03
N LEU A 76 -13.51 0.88 -13.37
CA LEU A 76 -13.78 1.99 -12.46
C LEU A 76 -14.04 3.28 -13.24
N PHE A 77 -14.92 4.14 -12.71
CA PHE A 77 -15.25 5.45 -13.31
C PHE A 77 -15.77 5.37 -14.76
N GLY A 78 -16.41 4.25 -15.15
CA GLY A 78 -16.87 4.03 -16.52
C GLY A 78 -15.74 3.74 -17.52
N SER A 79 -14.52 3.49 -17.03
CA SER A 79 -13.35 3.12 -17.82
C SER A 79 -12.80 1.77 -17.38
N THR A 80 -12.06 1.11 -18.26
CA THR A 80 -11.31 -0.11 -17.94
C THR A 80 -9.83 0.20 -18.03
N GLN A 81 -9.11 0.04 -16.92
CA GLN A 81 -7.65 0.14 -16.91
C GLN A 81 -7.03 -1.25 -16.79
N MET A 82 -5.99 -1.51 -17.56
CA MET A 82 -5.32 -2.80 -17.62
C MET A 82 -3.81 -2.61 -17.55
N TYR A 83 -3.12 -3.46 -16.81
CA TYR A 83 -1.66 -3.54 -16.80
C TYR A 83 -1.21 -4.94 -17.17
N ASP A 84 -0.40 -5.04 -18.24
CA ASP A 84 0.06 -6.32 -18.81
C ASP A 84 1.37 -6.83 -18.21
N GLY A 85 1.96 -6.10 -17.25
CA GLY A 85 3.30 -6.35 -16.71
C GLY A 85 4.39 -5.45 -17.31
N SER A 86 4.05 -4.63 -18.31
CA SER A 86 4.96 -3.67 -18.94
C SER A 86 4.30 -2.32 -19.17
N LYS A 87 3.07 -2.30 -19.68
CA LYS A 87 2.33 -1.11 -20.08
C LYS A 87 0.95 -1.09 -19.45
N THR A 88 0.48 0.14 -19.22
CA THR A 88 -0.89 0.41 -18.78
C THR A 88 -1.72 0.89 -19.97
N TYR A 89 -2.91 0.34 -20.11
CA TYR A 89 -3.91 0.72 -21.11
C TYR A 89 -5.15 1.22 -20.38
N THR A 90 -5.79 2.25 -20.92
CA THR A 90 -7.08 2.76 -20.46
C THR A 90 -8.02 2.80 -21.64
N ILE A 91 -9.18 2.16 -21.51
CA ILE A 91 -10.27 2.13 -22.49
C ILE A 91 -11.46 2.90 -21.92
#